data_AF-B1ZNR5-F1
#
_entry.id   AF-B1ZNR5-F1
#
_cell.length_a   1.000
_cell.length_b   1.000
_cell.length_c   1.000
_cell.angle_alpha   90.00
_cell.angle_beta   90.00
_cell.angle_gamma   90.00
#
_symmetry.space_group_name_H-M   'P 1'
#
loop_
_entity.id
_entity.type
_entity.pdbx_description
1 polymer ?
#
loop_
_entity_poly.entity_id
_entity_poly.type
_entity_poly.pdbx_seq_one_letter_code
_entity_poly.pdbx_strand_id
1 'polypeptide(L)'
;MQLPIKRTLEKLPGGLMIVPLALGCLITNVAPGAPKFFGSFTGALFTGALPLLAVFYVCIGATLSLDATPYLLKKGGTLFAIKVGCGVLAGVVLGRVLGEQPVTAGFFAGLSTLAVVAAINDTNGGLYLALMGQYGKPRDAGAYSVMSLESGPFLTMVTLGVAGLSAFPWPTLVGAILPLAVGMLLGNLDRELREFLGRAVPVLIPFFAFALGAGIDLGSVWRSGLLGVLLGLGVVVVSGVLLWCGDRLTGGNGTAGLAAASTAGNAAAVPALVAAANPAYAPAAQHATVLVSASVVVTAIVVPFVTAWWAARMARRSG
;
A
#
# COMPACT_ATOMS: atom_id res chain seq x y z
N MET A 1 19.06 19.86 -23.75
CA MET A 1 18.28 18.64 -24.07
C MET A 1 17.45 18.26 -22.85
N GLN A 2 16.14 18.07 -22.97
CA GLN A 2 15.31 17.63 -21.85
C GLN A 2 15.39 16.11 -21.71
N LEU A 3 15.77 15.60 -20.53
CA LEU A 3 15.76 14.18 -20.25
C LEU A 3 14.35 13.76 -19.79
N PRO A 4 13.75 12.69 -20.35
CA PRO A 4 12.39 12.27 -20.02
C PRO A 4 12.35 11.45 -18.72
N ILE A 5 12.79 12.04 -17.59
CA ILE A 5 12.96 11.34 -16.29
C ILE A 5 11.64 10.73 -15.83
N LYS A 6 10.58 11.53 -15.68
CA LYS A 6 9.26 11.05 -15.23
C LYS A 6 8.74 9.91 -16.10
N ARG A 7 8.78 10.10 -17.44
CA ARG A 7 8.34 9.07 -18.40
C ARG A 7 9.16 7.79 -18.29
N THR A 8 10.45 7.89 -17.93
CA THR A 8 11.31 6.72 -17.71
C THR A 8 10.94 5.99 -16.43
N LEU A 9 10.69 6.73 -15.34
CA LEU A 9 10.23 6.16 -14.07
C LEU A 9 8.88 5.44 -14.22
N GLU A 10 7.96 6.01 -15.00
CA GLU A 10 6.62 5.45 -15.25
C GLU A 10 6.63 4.19 -16.12
N LYS A 11 7.75 3.85 -16.80
CA LYS A 11 7.90 2.56 -17.47
C LYS A 11 8.06 1.40 -16.48
N LEU A 12 8.54 1.68 -15.28
CA LEU A 12 8.69 0.69 -14.21
C LEU A 12 7.43 0.70 -13.35
N PRO A 13 6.76 -0.45 -13.14
CA PRO A 13 5.64 -0.54 -12.21
C PRO A 13 6.05 -0.10 -10.80
N GLY A 14 5.38 0.92 -10.26
CA GLY A 14 5.75 1.54 -8.98
C GLY A 14 7.03 2.39 -9.02
N GLY A 15 7.57 2.71 -10.20
CA GLY A 15 8.88 3.36 -10.35
C GLY A 15 9.00 4.72 -9.67
N LEU A 16 7.90 5.48 -9.57
CA LEU A 16 7.85 6.74 -8.80
C LEU A 16 8.07 6.56 -7.29
N MET A 17 7.92 5.33 -6.77
CA MET A 17 8.20 4.98 -5.38
C MET A 17 9.55 4.29 -5.24
N ILE A 18 9.80 3.24 -6.00
CA ILE A 18 10.97 2.36 -5.79
C ILE A 18 12.27 3.07 -6.14
N VAL A 19 12.29 3.85 -7.22
CA VAL A 19 13.53 4.51 -7.65
C VAL A 19 13.95 5.56 -6.62
N PRO A 20 13.07 6.48 -6.16
CA PRO A 20 13.43 7.40 -5.07
C PRO A 20 13.78 6.70 -3.76
N LEU A 21 13.08 5.63 -3.39
CA LEU A 21 13.41 4.83 -2.20
C LEU A 21 14.81 4.21 -2.30
N ALA A 22 15.13 3.60 -3.44
CA ALA A 22 16.45 3.04 -3.70
C ALA A 22 17.53 4.13 -3.68
N LEU A 23 17.25 5.32 -4.23
CA LEU A 23 18.17 6.47 -4.20
C LEU A 23 18.43 6.95 -2.77
N GLY A 24 17.39 7.09 -1.94
CA GLY A 24 17.54 7.45 -0.53
C GLY A 24 18.42 6.43 0.21
N CYS A 25 18.13 5.14 0.04
CA CYS A 25 18.90 4.05 0.62
C CYS A 25 20.37 4.09 0.17
N LEU A 26 20.62 4.18 -1.14
CA LEU A 26 21.98 4.25 -1.70
C LEU A 26 22.78 5.41 -1.14
N ILE A 27 22.20 6.62 -1.13
CA ILE A 27 22.90 7.82 -0.68
C ILE A 27 23.25 7.72 0.79
N THR A 28 22.32 7.28 1.66
CA THR A 28 22.59 7.22 3.10
C THR A 28 23.49 6.04 3.48
N ASN A 29 23.57 4.98 2.67
CA ASN A 29 24.54 3.91 2.92
C ASN A 29 25.95 4.25 2.41
N VAL A 30 26.08 4.96 1.28
CA VAL A 30 27.39 5.40 0.74
C VAL A 30 27.93 6.62 1.48
N ALA A 31 27.04 7.51 1.92
CA ALA A 31 27.37 8.74 2.64
C ALA A 31 26.44 8.93 3.86
N PRO A 32 26.59 8.12 4.93
CA PRO A 32 25.71 8.15 6.11
C PRO A 32 25.72 9.49 6.86
N GLY A 33 26.81 10.26 6.72
CA GLY A 33 26.91 11.61 7.27
C GLY A 33 26.12 12.66 6.49
N ALA A 34 25.69 12.40 5.24
CA ALA A 34 25.12 13.42 4.35
C ALA A 34 23.89 14.15 4.95
N PRO A 35 22.88 13.46 5.54
CA PRO A 35 21.74 14.15 6.15
C PRO A 35 22.15 15.13 7.26
N LYS A 36 23.10 14.72 8.11
CA LYS A 36 23.60 15.53 9.22
C LYS A 36 24.52 16.67 8.73
N PHE A 37 25.36 16.38 7.74
CA PHE A 37 26.32 17.33 7.17
C PHE A 37 25.61 18.51 6.50
N PHE A 38 24.63 18.23 5.64
CA PHE A 38 23.88 19.30 4.97
C PHE A 38 22.85 19.96 5.90
N GLY A 39 22.26 19.20 6.84
CA GLY A 39 21.26 19.72 7.77
C GLY A 39 20.14 20.48 7.07
N SER A 40 19.47 21.40 7.78
CA SER A 40 18.48 22.32 7.20
C SER A 40 17.42 21.58 6.34
N PHE A 41 16.98 22.19 5.24
CA PHE A 41 16.00 21.63 4.30
C PHE A 41 16.47 20.31 3.66
N THR A 42 17.77 20.19 3.36
CA THR A 42 18.32 18.98 2.74
C THR A 42 18.24 17.81 3.71
N GLY A 43 18.76 17.94 4.92
CA GLY A 43 18.68 16.91 5.96
C GLY A 43 17.22 16.56 6.31
N ALA A 44 16.35 17.57 6.39
CA ALA A 44 14.92 17.36 6.63
C ALA A 44 14.25 16.51 5.54
N LEU A 45 14.69 16.59 4.29
CA LEU A 45 14.17 15.72 3.22
C LEU A 45 14.54 14.24 3.43
N PHE A 46 15.70 13.95 4.00
CA PHE A 46 16.12 12.57 4.29
C PHE A 46 15.40 11.99 5.50
N THR A 47 15.07 12.80 6.51
CA THR A 47 14.44 12.33 7.76
C THR A 47 12.93 12.60 7.82
N GLY A 48 12.37 13.31 6.85
CA GLY A 48 11.02 13.86 6.87
C GLY A 48 9.91 12.92 6.39
N ALA A 49 10.10 11.59 6.45
CA ALA A 49 9.13 10.63 5.94
C ALA A 49 7.73 10.80 6.58
N LEU A 50 7.66 10.93 7.91
CA LEU A 50 6.38 11.01 8.62
C LEU A 50 5.57 12.28 8.26
N PRO A 51 6.13 13.52 8.29
CA PRO A 51 5.42 14.70 7.82
C PRO A 51 4.94 14.60 6.36
N LEU A 52 5.78 14.09 5.45
CA LEU A 52 5.40 13.92 4.04
C LEU A 52 4.24 12.94 3.89
N LEU A 53 4.24 11.85 4.68
CA LEU A 53 3.14 10.89 4.72
C LEU A 53 1.87 11.49 5.30
N ALA A 54 1.96 12.32 6.34
CA ALA A 54 0.78 12.99 6.89
C ALA A 54 0.10 13.88 5.83
N VAL A 55 0.87 14.69 5.10
CA VAL A 55 0.34 15.51 3.98
C VAL A 55 -0.24 14.62 2.89
N PHE A 56 0.46 13.53 2.54
CA PHE A 56 -0.01 12.57 1.54
C PHE A 56 -1.37 11.96 1.92
N TYR A 57 -1.60 11.61 3.18
CA TYR A 57 -2.89 11.08 3.62
C TYR A 57 -4.01 12.13 3.63
N VAL A 58 -3.70 13.42 3.86
CA VAL A 58 -4.68 14.50 3.62
C VAL A 58 -5.05 14.54 2.13
N CYS A 59 -4.06 14.48 1.23
CA CYS A 59 -4.30 14.50 -0.21
C CYS A 59 -5.10 13.28 -0.70
N ILE A 60 -4.77 12.07 -0.21
CA ILE A 60 -5.56 10.86 -0.49
C ILE A 60 -6.97 11.03 0.07
N GLY A 61 -7.11 11.48 1.32
CA GLY A 61 -8.39 11.66 1.97
C GLY A 61 -9.33 12.55 1.14
N ALA A 62 -8.81 13.64 0.57
CA ALA A 62 -9.59 14.54 -0.27
C ALA A 62 -10.14 13.88 -1.54
N THR A 63 -9.52 12.80 -2.02
CA THR A 63 -10.01 12.03 -3.15
C THR A 63 -11.14 11.05 -2.79
N LEU A 64 -11.43 10.83 -1.51
CA LEU A 64 -12.51 9.93 -1.05
C LEU A 64 -13.87 10.64 -1.10
N SER A 65 -14.87 10.03 -1.75
CA SER A 65 -16.25 10.54 -1.79
C SER A 65 -17.13 9.75 -0.85
N LEU A 66 -18.01 10.44 -0.14
CA LEU A 66 -19.07 9.82 0.67
C LEU A 66 -20.27 9.36 -0.15
N ASP A 67 -20.38 9.79 -1.41
CA ASP A 67 -21.47 9.43 -2.31
C ASP A 67 -21.29 8.01 -2.88
N ALA A 68 -21.71 7.00 -2.11
CA ALA A 68 -21.70 5.60 -2.55
C ALA A 68 -23.12 5.10 -2.85
N THR A 69 -23.36 4.67 -4.09
CA THR A 69 -24.63 4.00 -4.43
C THR A 69 -24.71 2.63 -3.74
N PRO A 70 -25.92 2.06 -3.52
CA PRO A 70 -26.07 0.73 -2.93
C PRO A 70 -25.28 -0.36 -3.66
N TYR A 71 -25.11 -0.22 -4.98
CA TYR A 71 -24.28 -1.12 -5.78
C TYR A 71 -22.80 -1.04 -5.40
N LEU A 72 -22.26 0.18 -5.25
CA LEU A 72 -20.87 0.42 -4.87
C LEU A 72 -20.61 -0.07 -3.44
N LEU A 73 -21.55 0.16 -2.52
CA LEU A 73 -21.48 -0.36 -1.16
C LEU A 73 -21.46 -1.89 -1.15
N LYS A 74 -22.34 -2.54 -1.92
CA LYS A 74 -22.36 -4.00 -2.02
C LYS A 74 -21.05 -4.55 -2.58
N LYS A 75 -20.62 -4.06 -3.74
CA LYS A 75 -19.45 -4.60 -4.44
C LYS A 75 -18.14 -4.18 -3.80
N GLY A 76 -17.92 -2.88 -3.65
CA GLY A 76 -16.74 -2.31 -3.02
C GLY A 76 -16.61 -2.72 -1.55
N GLY A 77 -17.72 -2.71 -0.80
CA GLY A 77 -17.73 -3.17 0.59
C GLY A 77 -17.43 -4.66 0.73
N THR A 78 -17.88 -5.51 -0.20
CA THR A 78 -17.51 -6.94 -0.18
C THR A 78 -16.02 -7.13 -0.44
N LEU A 79 -15.46 -6.46 -1.46
CA LEU A 79 -14.04 -6.57 -1.76
C LEU A 79 -13.17 -6.03 -0.63
N PHE A 80 -13.54 -4.87 -0.08
CA PHE A 80 -12.94 -4.29 1.12
C PHE A 80 -12.97 -5.25 2.30
N ALA A 81 -14.14 -5.80 2.64
CA ALA A 81 -14.30 -6.71 3.77
C ALA A 81 -13.47 -7.99 3.60
N ILE A 82 -13.38 -8.52 2.38
CA ILE A 82 -12.52 -9.66 2.07
C ILE A 82 -11.05 -9.29 2.28
N LYS A 83 -10.61 -8.13 1.79
CA LYS A 83 -9.22 -7.69 1.91
C LYS A 83 -8.81 -7.53 3.38
N VAL A 84 -9.60 -6.77 4.15
CA VAL A 84 -9.39 -6.58 5.59
C VAL A 84 -9.49 -7.91 6.33
N GLY A 85 -10.46 -8.76 5.97
CA GLY A 85 -10.61 -10.10 6.54
C GLY A 85 -9.39 -11.00 6.30
N CYS A 86 -8.79 -10.93 5.11
CA CYS A 86 -7.53 -11.60 4.82
C CYS A 86 -6.40 -11.09 5.72
N GLY A 87 -6.32 -9.77 5.91
CA GLY A 87 -5.37 -9.14 6.83
C GLY A 87 -5.56 -9.59 8.27
N VAL A 88 -6.79 -9.62 8.77
CA VAL A 88 -7.13 -10.11 10.12
C VAL A 88 -6.77 -11.56 10.28
N LEU A 89 -7.12 -12.41 9.32
CA LEU A 89 -6.77 -13.82 9.37
C LEU A 89 -5.25 -14.02 9.36
N ALA A 90 -4.53 -13.34 8.46
CA ALA A 90 -3.07 -13.38 8.40
C ALA A 90 -2.45 -12.85 9.70
N GLY A 91 -2.99 -11.76 10.24
CA GLY A 91 -2.57 -11.16 11.51
C GLY A 91 -2.74 -12.12 12.68
N VAL A 92 -3.90 -12.76 12.82
CA VAL A 92 -4.16 -13.74 13.89
C VAL A 92 -3.28 -14.98 13.76
N VAL A 93 -3.14 -15.51 12.54
CA VAL A 93 -2.36 -16.73 12.30
C VAL A 93 -0.87 -16.47 12.50
N LEU A 94 -0.31 -15.46 11.83
CA LEU A 94 1.10 -15.13 11.94
C LEU A 94 1.44 -14.50 13.28
N GLY A 95 0.52 -13.74 13.89
CA GLY A 95 0.72 -13.16 15.22
C GLY A 95 0.91 -14.22 16.30
N ARG A 96 0.21 -15.37 16.21
CA ARG A 96 0.44 -16.49 17.12
C ARG A 96 1.77 -17.21 16.92
N VAL A 97 2.33 -17.15 15.71
CA VAL A 97 3.55 -17.88 15.34
C VAL A 97 4.80 -17.01 15.47
N LEU A 98 4.73 -15.75 15.07
CA LEU A 98 5.84 -14.81 14.95
C LEU A 98 5.79 -13.67 15.98
N GLY A 99 4.61 -13.33 16.50
CA GLY A 99 4.43 -12.15 17.35
C GLY A 99 4.62 -10.83 16.58
N GLU A 100 5.09 -9.79 17.28
CA GLU A 100 5.45 -8.49 16.68
C GLU A 100 6.83 -8.49 16.03
N GLN A 101 7.70 -9.42 16.43
CA GLN A 101 9.08 -9.47 15.99
C GLN A 101 9.21 -10.06 14.58
N PRO A 102 10.19 -9.60 13.77
CA PRO A 102 10.52 -10.27 12.53
C PRO A 102 11.23 -11.60 12.81
N VAL A 103 11.13 -12.54 11.86
CA VAL A 103 11.97 -13.72 11.84
C VAL A 103 13.43 -13.29 11.81
N THR A 104 14.24 -13.81 12.73
CA THR A 104 15.62 -13.34 12.96
C THR A 104 16.65 -14.00 12.06
N ALA A 105 16.40 -15.22 11.58
CA ALA A 105 17.37 -16.02 10.85
C ALA A 105 16.73 -16.95 9.80
N GLY A 106 17.58 -17.45 8.90
CA GLY A 106 17.19 -18.40 7.86
C GLY A 106 16.53 -17.74 6.65
N PHE A 107 15.91 -18.56 5.80
CA PHE A 107 15.33 -18.12 4.53
C PHE A 107 14.25 -17.04 4.72
N PHE A 108 13.50 -17.08 5.81
CA PHE A 108 12.41 -16.14 6.12
C PHE A 108 12.85 -14.90 6.91
N ALA A 109 14.16 -14.67 7.09
CA ALA A 109 14.66 -13.55 7.88
C ALA A 109 14.11 -12.19 7.40
N GLY A 110 13.56 -11.40 8.33
CA GLY A 110 12.91 -10.12 8.06
C GLY A 110 11.40 -10.20 7.82
N LEU A 111 10.84 -11.39 7.54
CA LEU A 111 9.39 -11.57 7.47
C LEU A 111 8.78 -11.34 8.86
N SER A 112 7.70 -10.57 8.92
CA SER A 112 6.98 -10.27 10.16
C SER A 112 5.48 -10.26 9.91
N THR A 113 4.69 -10.38 10.98
CA THR A 113 3.23 -10.21 10.90
C THR A 113 2.88 -8.84 10.32
N LEU A 114 3.60 -7.79 10.71
CA LEU A 114 3.46 -6.44 10.16
C LEU A 114 3.65 -6.40 8.65
N ALA A 115 4.72 -7.02 8.12
CA ALA A 115 5.00 -7.02 6.68
C ALA A 115 3.85 -7.65 5.87
N VAL A 116 3.31 -8.78 6.35
CA VAL A 116 2.23 -9.49 5.66
C VAL A 116 0.93 -8.71 5.73
N VAL A 117 0.54 -8.24 6.91
CA VAL A 117 -0.70 -7.47 7.09
C VAL A 117 -0.66 -6.18 6.28
N ALA A 118 0.45 -5.44 6.33
CA ALA A 118 0.61 -4.20 5.55
C ALA A 118 0.58 -4.46 4.03
N ALA A 119 1.14 -5.58 3.55
CA ALA A 119 1.10 -5.91 2.13
C ALA A 119 -0.28 -6.34 1.64
N ILE A 120 -1.08 -6.98 2.50
CA ILE A 120 -2.44 -7.44 2.18
C ILE A 120 -3.46 -6.30 2.27
N ASN A 121 -3.39 -5.46 3.30
CA ASN A 121 -4.50 -4.55 3.63
C ASN A 121 -4.73 -3.40 2.65
N ASP A 122 -3.83 -3.16 1.69
CA ASP A 122 -3.91 -1.99 0.80
C ASP A 122 -3.97 -2.39 -0.67
N THR A 123 -4.94 -1.86 -1.42
CA THR A 123 -5.12 -2.11 -2.86
C THR A 123 -4.64 -0.93 -3.69
N ASN A 124 -3.90 -1.20 -4.76
CA ASN A 124 -3.48 -0.16 -5.69
C ASN A 124 -4.66 0.35 -6.53
N GLY A 125 -5.24 1.47 -6.12
CA GLY A 125 -6.37 2.10 -6.81
C GLY A 125 -6.12 2.51 -8.25
N GLY A 126 -4.95 3.09 -8.52
CA GLY A 126 -4.59 3.49 -9.88
C GLY A 126 -4.56 2.28 -10.81
N LEU A 127 -3.98 1.18 -10.35
CA LEU A 127 -3.94 -0.09 -11.07
C LEU A 127 -5.34 -0.69 -11.23
N TYR A 128 -6.12 -0.74 -10.16
CA TYR A 128 -7.50 -1.23 -10.19
C TYR A 128 -8.34 -0.46 -11.20
N LEU A 129 -8.35 0.86 -11.13
CA LEU A 129 -9.12 1.73 -12.03
C LEU A 129 -8.67 1.55 -13.50
N ALA A 130 -7.36 1.46 -13.75
CA ALA A 130 -6.84 1.22 -15.09
C ALA A 130 -7.30 -0.13 -15.66
N LEU A 131 -7.22 -1.20 -14.86
CA LEU A 131 -7.65 -2.54 -15.28
C LEU A 131 -9.18 -2.61 -15.46
N MET A 132 -9.95 -1.94 -14.60
CA MET A 132 -11.40 -1.89 -14.73
C MET A 132 -11.87 -1.02 -15.89
N GLY A 133 -11.10 0.01 -16.26
CA GLY A 133 -11.33 0.76 -17.50
C GLY A 133 -11.09 -0.06 -18.76
N GLN A 134 -10.17 -1.03 -18.72
CA GLN A 134 -9.84 -1.88 -19.88
C GLN A 134 -10.69 -3.15 -19.97
N TYR A 135 -10.88 -3.85 -18.86
CA TYR A 135 -11.46 -5.21 -18.83
C TYR A 135 -12.75 -5.30 -18.02
N GLY A 136 -13.13 -4.22 -17.34
CA GLY A 136 -14.22 -4.19 -16.38
C GLY A 136 -15.46 -3.46 -16.88
N LYS A 137 -16.45 -3.33 -15.99
CA LYS A 137 -17.63 -2.49 -16.21
C LYS A 137 -17.38 -1.11 -15.57
N PRO A 138 -17.85 0.00 -16.18
CA PRO A 138 -17.67 1.34 -15.59
C PRO A 138 -18.16 1.46 -14.15
N ARG A 139 -19.31 0.84 -13.84
CA ARG A 139 -19.88 0.80 -12.48
C ARG A 139 -19.01 0.04 -11.46
N ASP A 140 -18.16 -0.88 -11.91
CA ASP A 140 -17.27 -1.66 -11.04
C ASP A 140 -15.98 -0.90 -10.75
N ALA A 141 -15.53 -0.03 -11.65
CA ALA A 141 -14.42 0.89 -11.37
C ALA A 141 -14.74 1.79 -10.16
N GLY A 142 -15.99 2.24 -10.05
CA GLY A 142 -16.47 3.02 -8.90
C GLY A 142 -16.41 2.27 -7.57
N ALA A 143 -16.31 0.93 -7.54
CA ALA A 143 -16.23 0.17 -6.30
C ALA A 143 -14.97 0.52 -5.48
N TYR A 144 -13.94 1.04 -6.16
CA TYR A 144 -12.74 1.50 -5.51
C TYR A 144 -12.97 2.64 -4.51
N SER A 145 -14.02 3.47 -4.67
CA SER A 145 -14.29 4.56 -3.72
C SER A 145 -14.55 4.07 -2.29
N VAL A 146 -15.14 2.87 -2.15
CA VAL A 146 -15.34 2.21 -0.86
C VAL A 146 -14.07 1.49 -0.43
N MET A 147 -13.42 0.79 -1.36
CA MET A 147 -12.20 0.03 -1.06
C MET A 147 -11.07 0.93 -0.59
N SER A 148 -10.93 2.14 -1.11
CA SER A 148 -9.87 3.09 -0.75
C SER A 148 -9.88 3.50 0.73
N LEU A 149 -10.93 3.18 1.49
CA LEU A 149 -10.94 3.29 2.95
C LEU A 149 -9.90 2.38 3.62
N GLU A 150 -9.42 1.34 2.93
CA GLU A 150 -8.34 0.47 3.42
C GLU A 150 -6.96 1.08 3.31
N SER A 151 -6.84 2.20 2.61
CA SER A 151 -5.58 2.88 2.40
C SER A 151 -5.00 3.40 3.71
N GLY A 152 -3.79 2.95 4.01
CA GLY A 152 -2.96 3.49 5.08
C GLY A 152 -2.88 2.71 6.39
N PRO A 153 -2.30 3.33 7.43
CA PRO A 153 -1.86 2.59 8.61
C PRO A 153 -2.99 2.20 9.54
N PHE A 154 -4.13 2.90 9.50
CA PHE A 154 -5.23 2.72 10.45
C PHE A 154 -5.74 1.27 10.49
N LEU A 155 -6.17 0.71 9.35
CA LEU A 155 -6.68 -0.66 9.32
C LEU A 155 -5.60 -1.69 9.63
N THR A 156 -4.35 -1.43 9.27
CA THR A 156 -3.21 -2.29 9.65
C THR A 156 -3.04 -2.33 11.18
N MET A 157 -3.08 -1.18 11.86
CA MET A 157 -2.99 -1.15 13.32
C MET A 157 -4.20 -1.79 14.00
N VAL A 158 -5.41 -1.56 13.50
CA VAL A 158 -6.62 -2.23 14.00
C VAL A 158 -6.50 -3.75 13.82
N THR A 159 -6.04 -4.19 12.65
CA THR A 159 -5.84 -5.61 12.32
C THR A 159 -4.84 -6.27 13.28
N LEU A 160 -3.69 -5.63 13.52
CA LEU A 160 -2.68 -6.11 14.45
C LEU A 160 -3.19 -6.13 15.89
N GLY A 161 -3.93 -5.10 16.31
CA GLY A 161 -4.56 -5.06 17.63
C GLY A 161 -5.60 -6.16 17.84
N VAL A 162 -6.46 -6.42 16.84
CA VAL A 162 -7.43 -7.53 16.85
C VAL A 162 -6.74 -8.89 16.87
N ALA A 163 -5.58 -9.02 16.24
CA ALA A 163 -4.76 -10.22 16.28
C ALA A 163 -4.13 -10.51 17.67
N GLY A 164 -4.32 -9.61 18.65
CA GLY A 164 -3.74 -9.72 19.98
C GLY A 164 -2.27 -9.28 20.04
N LEU A 165 -1.77 -8.62 18.99
CA LEU A 165 -0.41 -8.09 18.93
C LEU A 165 -0.40 -6.65 19.47
N SER A 166 0.53 -6.39 20.39
CA SER A 166 0.79 -5.13 21.10
C SER A 166 -0.21 -4.00 20.84
N ALA A 167 -1.06 -3.73 21.85
CA ALA A 167 -2.11 -2.72 21.77
C ALA A 167 -1.58 -1.34 21.36
N PHE A 168 -2.27 -0.70 20.42
CA PHE A 168 -1.99 0.67 20.02
C PHE A 168 -2.71 1.63 20.98
N PRO A 169 -2.03 2.66 21.49
CA PRO A 169 -2.70 3.69 22.27
C PRO A 169 -3.83 4.32 21.45
N TRP A 170 -5.01 4.51 22.06
CA TRP A 170 -6.16 5.14 21.39
C TRP A 170 -5.81 6.48 20.72
N PRO A 171 -5.05 7.40 21.36
CA PRO A 171 -4.64 8.65 20.70
C PRO A 171 -3.86 8.43 19.40
N THR A 172 -3.06 7.37 19.33
CA THR A 172 -2.27 7.01 18.15
C THR A 172 -3.16 6.47 17.01
N LEU A 173 -4.18 5.67 17.34
CA LEU A 173 -5.17 5.21 16.38
C LEU A 173 -5.96 6.38 15.79
N VAL A 174 -6.38 7.33 16.62
CA VAL A 174 -7.04 8.57 16.17
C VAL A 174 -6.10 9.41 15.31
N GLY A 175 -4.85 9.59 15.74
CA GLY A 175 -3.84 10.34 15.00
C GLY A 175 -3.54 9.77 13.62
N ALA A 176 -3.65 8.46 13.45
CA ALA A 176 -3.43 7.79 12.17
C ALA A 176 -4.57 7.97 11.16
N ILE A 177 -5.81 8.15 11.61
CA ILE A 177 -6.97 8.38 10.74
C ILE A 177 -7.25 9.86 10.52
N LEU A 178 -6.82 10.74 11.43
CA LEU A 178 -7.13 12.16 11.39
C LEU A 178 -6.70 12.86 10.09
N PRO A 179 -5.48 12.68 9.54
CA PRO A 179 -5.10 13.30 8.27
C PRO A 179 -6.02 12.87 7.12
N LEU A 180 -6.35 11.58 7.05
CA LEU A 180 -7.26 11.03 6.05
C LEU A 180 -8.67 11.63 6.20
N ALA A 181 -9.18 11.70 7.44
CA ALA A 181 -10.49 12.25 7.75
C ALA A 181 -10.59 13.75 7.42
N VAL A 182 -9.56 14.54 7.74
CA VAL A 182 -9.47 15.95 7.37
C VAL A 182 -9.47 16.11 5.85
N GLY A 183 -8.67 15.31 5.14
CA GLY A 183 -8.70 15.26 3.68
C GLY A 183 -10.11 14.99 3.16
N MET A 184 -10.75 13.93 3.65
CA MET A 184 -12.08 13.53 3.22
C MET A 184 -13.11 14.64 3.46
N LEU A 185 -13.08 15.28 4.63
CA LEU A 185 -13.93 16.44 4.92
C LEU A 185 -13.72 17.54 3.87
N LEU A 186 -12.47 17.96 3.65
CA LEU A 186 -12.13 19.02 2.70
C LEU A 186 -12.61 18.70 1.28
N GLY A 187 -12.37 17.48 0.79
CA GLY A 187 -12.73 17.09 -0.57
C GLY A 187 -14.22 16.87 -0.83
N ASN A 188 -15.02 16.65 0.23
CA ASN A 188 -16.48 16.60 0.13
C ASN A 188 -17.13 17.97 0.35
N LEU A 189 -16.47 18.90 1.07
CA LEU A 189 -16.92 20.29 1.20
C LEU A 189 -16.65 21.12 -0.06
N ASP A 190 -15.54 20.87 -0.75
CA ASP A 190 -15.11 21.63 -1.92
C ASP A 190 -14.52 20.72 -3.00
N ARG A 191 -15.19 20.69 -4.16
CA ARG A 191 -14.79 19.88 -5.32
C ARG A 191 -13.54 20.42 -6.01
N GLU A 192 -13.32 21.72 -6.02
CA GLU A 192 -12.09 22.31 -6.56
C GLU A 192 -10.90 21.96 -5.66
N LEU A 193 -11.10 22.01 -4.34
CA LEU A 193 -10.08 21.60 -3.38
C LEU A 193 -9.74 20.11 -3.50
N ARG A 194 -10.73 19.26 -3.74
CA ARG A 194 -10.52 17.83 -4.08
C ARG A 194 -9.65 17.66 -5.31
N GLU A 195 -9.94 18.38 -6.40
CA GLU A 195 -9.15 18.30 -7.63
C GLU A 195 -7.71 18.81 -7.43
N PHE A 196 -7.56 19.90 -6.68
CA PHE A 196 -6.26 20.46 -6.32
C PHE A 196 -5.42 19.48 -5.50
N LEU A 197 -5.95 18.99 -4.37
CA LEU A 197 -5.26 18.06 -3.48
C LEU A 197 -5.02 16.69 -4.13
N GLY A 198 -5.96 16.22 -4.94
CA GLY A 198 -5.83 14.94 -5.66
C GLY A 198 -4.64 14.91 -6.63
N ARG A 199 -4.29 16.04 -7.25
CA ARG A 199 -3.09 16.16 -8.12
C ARG A 199 -1.78 16.03 -7.34
N ALA A 200 -1.77 16.33 -6.04
CA ALA A 200 -0.58 16.24 -5.20
C ALA A 200 -0.23 14.80 -4.79
N VAL A 201 -1.20 13.87 -4.79
CA VAL A 201 -0.98 12.45 -4.43
C VAL A 201 0.21 11.83 -5.18
N PRO A 202 0.25 11.80 -6.53
CA PRO A 202 1.38 11.23 -7.26
C PRO A 202 2.67 12.06 -7.14
N VAL A 203 2.57 13.36 -6.79
CA VAL A 203 3.73 14.24 -6.61
C VAL A 203 4.47 13.92 -5.31
N LEU A 204 3.74 13.61 -4.23
CA LEU A 204 4.32 13.34 -2.91
C LEU A 204 5.01 11.97 -2.80
N ILE A 205 4.59 10.99 -3.60
CA ILE A 205 5.15 9.63 -3.64
C ILE A 205 6.69 9.60 -3.68
N PRO A 206 7.35 10.22 -4.68
CA PRO A 206 8.81 10.19 -4.76
C PRO A 206 9.51 10.80 -3.53
N PHE A 207 8.91 11.80 -2.88
CA PHE A 207 9.54 12.49 -1.75
C PHE A 207 9.48 11.67 -0.46
N PHE A 208 8.30 11.14 -0.09
CA PHE A 208 8.24 10.29 1.10
C PHE A 208 8.99 8.98 0.86
N ALA A 209 8.97 8.45 -0.36
CA ALA A 209 9.68 7.21 -0.70
C ALA A 209 11.19 7.39 -0.55
N PHE A 210 11.73 8.52 -1.02
CA PHE A 210 13.12 8.89 -0.79
C PHE A 210 13.47 8.96 0.71
N ALA A 211 12.65 9.66 1.50
CA ALA A 211 12.87 9.80 2.94
C ALA A 211 12.79 8.45 3.68
N LEU A 212 11.87 7.56 3.28
CA LEU A 212 11.82 6.18 3.79
C LEU A 212 13.07 5.40 3.41
N GLY A 213 13.50 5.52 2.15
CA GLY A 213 14.70 4.90 1.62
C GLY A 213 15.96 5.28 2.40
N ALA A 214 16.11 6.56 2.72
CA ALA A 214 17.22 7.08 3.52
C ALA A 214 17.32 6.42 4.92
N GLY A 215 16.23 5.86 5.43
CA GLY A 215 16.20 5.12 6.69
C GLY A 215 16.50 3.62 6.57
N ILE A 216 16.80 3.07 5.39
CA ILE A 216 16.99 1.63 5.15
C ILE A 216 18.47 1.30 4.98
N ASP A 217 18.95 0.20 5.57
CA ASP A 217 20.30 -0.34 5.34
C ASP A 217 20.34 -1.27 4.11
N LEU A 218 21.43 -1.27 3.34
CA LEU A 218 21.55 -2.14 2.16
C LEU A 218 21.53 -3.64 2.51
N GLY A 219 21.94 -4.00 3.72
CA GLY A 219 21.95 -5.38 4.19
C GLY A 219 20.55 -5.98 4.35
N SER A 220 19.54 -5.18 4.72
CA SER A 220 18.14 -5.60 4.78
C SER A 220 17.52 -5.73 3.40
N VAL A 221 17.95 -4.93 2.41
CA VAL A 221 17.50 -5.04 1.02
C VAL A 221 17.87 -6.39 0.40
N TRP A 222 19.13 -6.79 0.53
CA TRP A 222 19.61 -8.05 -0.02
C TRP A 222 18.88 -9.27 0.58
N ARG A 223 18.68 -9.28 1.90
CA ARG A 223 18.03 -10.39 2.61
C ARG A 223 16.53 -10.46 2.35
N SER A 224 15.87 -9.30 2.21
CA SER A 224 14.40 -9.24 2.14
C SER A 224 13.88 -9.22 0.69
N GLY A 225 14.71 -8.96 -0.32
CA GLY A 225 14.26 -8.81 -1.71
C GLY A 225 13.54 -10.05 -2.27
N LEU A 226 14.13 -11.24 -2.13
CA LEU A 226 13.53 -12.49 -2.63
C LEU A 226 12.24 -12.87 -1.87
N LEU A 227 12.25 -12.70 -0.55
CA LEU A 227 11.06 -12.87 0.29
C LEU A 227 9.95 -11.90 -0.10
N GLY A 228 10.30 -10.69 -0.51
CA GLY A 228 9.36 -9.69 -1.00
C GLY A 228 8.65 -10.12 -2.29
N VAL A 229 9.37 -10.82 -3.19
CA VAL A 229 8.77 -11.45 -4.37
C VAL A 229 7.75 -12.51 -3.97
N LEU A 230 8.13 -13.40 -3.04
CA LEU A 230 7.22 -14.43 -2.54
C LEU A 230 6.01 -13.83 -1.83
N LEU A 231 6.20 -12.77 -1.05
CA LEU A 231 5.12 -12.03 -0.40
C LEU A 231 4.15 -11.47 -1.44
N GLY A 232 4.65 -10.78 -2.46
CA GLY A 232 3.82 -10.23 -3.53
C GLY A 232 3.03 -11.30 -4.29
N LEU A 233 3.67 -12.41 -4.63
CA LEU A 233 2.98 -13.55 -5.25
C LEU A 233 1.92 -14.14 -4.30
N GLY A 234 2.25 -14.27 -3.01
CA GLY A 234 1.33 -14.73 -1.97
C GLY A 234 0.11 -13.82 -1.85
N VAL A 235 0.30 -12.49 -1.88
CA VAL A 235 -0.80 -11.51 -1.90
C VAL A 235 -1.69 -11.74 -3.10
N VAL A 236 -1.14 -11.84 -4.32
CA VAL A 236 -1.95 -12.07 -5.54
C VAL A 236 -2.72 -13.38 -5.46
N VAL A 237 -2.07 -14.47 -5.03
CA VAL A 237 -2.71 -15.80 -4.99
C VAL A 237 -3.78 -15.86 -3.90
N VAL A 238 -3.44 -15.54 -2.65
CA VAL A 238 -4.34 -15.71 -1.51
C VAL A 238 -5.46 -14.68 -1.57
N SER A 239 -5.12 -13.39 -1.62
CA SER A 239 -6.15 -12.35 -1.67
C SER A 239 -6.91 -12.39 -2.99
N GLY A 240 -6.24 -12.66 -4.12
CA GLY A 240 -6.90 -12.69 -5.43
C GLY A 240 -7.90 -13.81 -5.59
N VAL A 241 -7.65 -15.01 -5.07
CA VAL A 241 -8.65 -16.10 -5.08
C VAL A 241 -9.88 -15.71 -4.26
N LEU A 242 -9.69 -15.13 -3.07
CA LEU A 242 -10.79 -14.74 -2.20
C LEU A 242 -11.58 -13.56 -2.78
N LEU A 243 -10.90 -12.54 -3.28
CA LEU A 243 -11.50 -11.38 -3.94
C LEU A 243 -12.24 -11.79 -5.23
N TRP A 244 -11.67 -12.71 -6.00
CA TRP A 244 -12.33 -13.28 -7.18
C TRP A 244 -13.63 -13.99 -6.82
N CYS A 245 -13.64 -14.79 -5.74
CA CYS A 245 -14.86 -15.39 -5.21
C CYS A 245 -15.87 -14.31 -4.78
N GLY A 246 -15.43 -13.31 -4.01
CA GLY A 246 -16.28 -12.21 -3.55
C GLY A 246 -16.92 -11.41 -4.69
N ASP A 247 -16.14 -11.09 -5.72
CA ASP A 247 -16.64 -10.42 -6.92
C ASP A 247 -17.73 -11.25 -7.60
N ARG A 248 -17.54 -12.57 -7.74
CA ARG A 248 -18.57 -13.44 -8.32
C ARG A 248 -19.83 -13.55 -7.47
N LEU A 249 -19.69 -13.59 -6.14
CA LEU A 249 -20.83 -13.60 -5.21
C LEU A 249 -21.64 -12.30 -5.26
N THR A 250 -21.03 -11.18 -5.65
CA THR A 250 -21.74 -9.90 -5.84
C THR A 250 -22.31 -9.70 -7.25
N GLY A 251 -22.26 -10.74 -8.10
CA GLY A 251 -22.78 -10.71 -9.48
C GLY A 251 -21.76 -10.22 -10.53
N GLY A 252 -20.48 -10.12 -10.16
CA GLY A 252 -19.36 -9.92 -11.07
C GLY A 252 -18.92 -11.22 -11.76
N ASN A 253 -17.99 -11.10 -12.69
CA ASN A 253 -17.38 -12.25 -13.37
C ASN A 253 -16.02 -12.66 -12.76
N GLY A 254 -15.57 -11.99 -11.69
CA GLY A 254 -14.28 -12.22 -11.05
C GLY A 254 -13.19 -11.23 -11.47
N THR A 255 -13.38 -10.48 -12.55
CA THR A 255 -12.36 -9.54 -13.05
C THR A 255 -12.07 -8.41 -12.06
N ALA A 256 -13.10 -7.87 -11.39
CA ALA A 256 -12.89 -6.79 -10.41
C ALA A 256 -12.15 -7.31 -9.18
N GLY A 257 -12.48 -8.53 -8.73
CA GLY A 257 -11.78 -9.17 -7.63
C GLY A 257 -10.29 -9.38 -7.90
N LEU A 258 -9.95 -9.87 -9.08
CA LEU A 258 -8.56 -10.06 -9.49
C LEU A 258 -7.82 -8.72 -9.66
N ALA A 259 -8.47 -7.71 -10.25
CA ALA A 259 -7.90 -6.36 -10.38
C ALA A 259 -7.59 -5.73 -9.01
N ALA A 260 -8.35 -6.09 -7.98
CA ALA A 260 -8.16 -5.64 -6.60
C ALA A 260 -7.05 -6.40 -5.85
N ALA A 261 -6.47 -7.47 -6.41
CA ALA A 261 -5.51 -8.33 -5.73
C ALA A 261 -4.07 -7.77 -5.69
N SER A 262 -3.93 -6.45 -5.56
CA SER A 262 -2.63 -5.75 -5.56
C SER A 262 -2.25 -5.21 -4.19
N THR A 263 -0.97 -4.84 -4.03
CA THR A 263 -0.46 -4.03 -2.92
C THR A 263 -0.27 -2.60 -3.40
N ALA A 264 -0.80 -1.62 -2.68
CA ALA A 264 -0.66 -0.20 -3.03
C ALA A 264 0.74 0.36 -2.75
N GLY A 265 1.19 1.35 -3.51
CA GLY A 265 2.52 1.96 -3.31
C GLY A 265 2.70 2.56 -1.91
N ASN A 266 1.71 3.32 -1.44
CA ASN A 266 1.71 3.88 -0.09
C ASN A 266 1.75 2.82 1.03
N ALA A 267 1.41 1.56 0.76
CA ALA A 267 1.56 0.47 1.72
C ALA A 267 3.02 0.31 2.18
N ALA A 268 3.99 0.64 1.32
CA ALA A 268 5.42 0.62 1.67
C ALA A 268 5.75 1.55 2.85
N ALA A 269 4.94 2.58 3.09
CA ALA A 269 5.12 3.50 4.20
C ALA A 269 4.46 3.04 5.50
N VAL A 270 3.51 2.10 5.42
CA VAL A 270 2.73 1.63 6.58
C VAL A 270 3.62 1.08 7.70
N PRO A 271 4.66 0.26 7.44
CA PRO A 271 5.50 -0.26 8.52
C PRO A 271 6.19 0.83 9.35
N ALA A 272 6.68 1.89 8.69
CA ALA A 272 7.28 3.03 9.38
C ALA A 272 6.25 3.78 10.25
N LEU A 273 5.02 3.94 9.75
CA LEU A 273 3.92 4.56 10.50
C LEU A 273 3.50 3.71 11.71
N VAL A 274 3.42 2.39 11.55
CA VAL A 274 3.11 1.45 12.64
C VAL A 274 4.20 1.47 13.70
N ALA A 275 5.48 1.53 13.32
CA ALA A 275 6.59 1.62 14.28
C ALA A 275 6.65 2.98 15.00
N ALA A 276 6.30 4.06 14.31
CA ALA A 276 6.14 5.37 14.95
C ALA A 276 4.98 5.39 15.95
N ALA A 277 3.92 4.63 15.64
CA ALA A 277 2.75 4.47 16.49
C ALA A 277 3.02 3.55 17.71
N ASN A 278 3.82 2.50 17.53
CA ASN A 278 4.17 1.55 18.56
C ASN A 278 5.62 1.04 18.37
N PRO A 279 6.55 1.40 19.27
CA PRO A 279 7.96 1.02 19.17
C PRO A 279 8.23 -0.49 19.20
N ALA A 280 7.28 -1.33 19.64
CA ALA A 280 7.42 -2.78 19.60
C ALA A 280 7.69 -3.31 18.18
N TYR A 281 7.21 -2.59 17.16
CA TYR A 281 7.39 -2.92 15.75
C TYR A 281 8.65 -2.30 15.11
N ALA A 282 9.43 -1.50 15.85
CA ALA A 282 10.64 -0.87 15.32
C ALA A 282 11.64 -1.90 14.73
N PRO A 283 11.88 -3.07 15.34
CA PRO A 283 12.75 -4.10 14.74
C PRO A 283 12.24 -4.65 13.41
N ALA A 284 10.92 -4.66 13.20
CA ALA A 284 10.30 -5.17 11.99
C ALA A 284 10.20 -4.11 10.87
N ALA A 285 10.21 -2.82 11.21
CA ALA A 285 9.79 -1.73 10.31
C ALA A 285 10.60 -1.61 9.03
N GLN A 286 11.93 -1.68 9.11
CA GLN A 286 12.82 -1.57 7.94
C GLN A 286 12.63 -2.76 7.00
N HIS A 287 12.70 -3.98 7.54
CA HIS A 287 12.50 -5.20 6.76
C HIS A 287 11.10 -5.25 6.12
N ALA A 288 10.07 -4.92 6.89
CA ALA A 288 8.70 -4.85 6.40
C ALA A 288 8.54 -3.78 5.29
N THR A 289 9.17 -2.62 5.42
CA THR A 289 9.17 -1.59 4.36
C THR A 289 9.74 -2.14 3.05
N VAL A 290 10.87 -2.85 3.11
CA VAL A 290 11.49 -3.46 1.92
C VAL A 290 10.59 -4.54 1.33
N LEU A 291 10.06 -5.45 2.16
CA LEU A 291 9.18 -6.54 1.73
C LEU A 291 7.90 -6.02 1.07
N VAL A 292 7.25 -5.02 1.67
CA VAL A 292 6.03 -4.42 1.13
C VAL A 292 6.35 -3.67 -0.16
N SER A 293 7.47 -2.95 -0.24
CA SER A 293 7.92 -2.29 -1.48
C SER A 293 8.12 -3.28 -2.63
N ALA A 294 8.72 -4.45 -2.36
CA ALA A 294 8.84 -5.52 -3.34
C ALA A 294 7.46 -6.11 -3.71
N SER A 295 6.55 -6.29 -2.74
CA SER A 295 5.16 -6.70 -2.99
C SER A 295 4.44 -5.75 -3.96
N VAL A 296 4.65 -4.44 -3.83
CA VAL A 296 4.09 -3.43 -4.76
C VAL A 296 4.57 -3.68 -6.18
N VAL A 297 5.87 -3.91 -6.40
CA VAL A 297 6.41 -4.21 -7.75
C VAL A 297 5.76 -5.45 -8.33
N VAL A 298 5.80 -6.53 -7.54
CA VAL A 298 5.39 -7.86 -7.98
C VAL A 298 3.91 -7.84 -8.32
N THR A 299 3.08 -7.28 -7.45
CA THR A 299 1.64 -7.17 -7.69
C THR A 299 1.33 -6.24 -8.86
N ALA A 300 2.06 -5.14 -9.04
CA ALA A 300 1.86 -4.23 -10.17
C ALA A 300 2.21 -4.86 -11.54
N ILE A 301 3.05 -5.90 -11.55
CA ILE A 301 3.35 -6.71 -12.75
C ILE A 301 2.31 -7.82 -12.90
N VAL A 302 2.12 -8.64 -11.86
CA VAL A 302 1.38 -9.90 -11.95
C VAL A 302 -0.13 -9.68 -12.06
N VAL A 303 -0.69 -8.71 -11.33
CA VAL A 303 -2.15 -8.47 -11.31
C VAL A 303 -2.71 -8.11 -12.69
N PRO A 304 -2.08 -7.23 -13.50
CA PRO A 304 -2.48 -7.02 -14.88
C PRO A 304 -2.53 -8.29 -15.73
N PHE A 305 -1.49 -9.13 -15.66
CA PHE A 305 -1.44 -10.37 -16.45
C PHE A 305 -2.54 -11.34 -16.04
N VAL A 306 -2.75 -11.53 -14.73
CA VAL A 306 -3.79 -12.43 -14.19
C VAL A 306 -5.19 -11.91 -14.56
N THR A 307 -5.41 -10.59 -14.43
CA THR A 307 -6.70 -9.96 -14.76
C THR A 307 -7.00 -10.05 -16.25
N ALA A 308 -6.02 -9.74 -17.11
CA ALA A 308 -6.15 -9.83 -18.56
C ALA A 308 -6.40 -11.26 -19.04
N TRP A 309 -5.66 -12.23 -18.50
CA TRP A 309 -5.87 -13.65 -18.79
C TRP A 309 -7.29 -14.11 -18.41
N TRP A 310 -7.77 -13.73 -17.23
CA TRP A 310 -9.12 -14.07 -16.79
C TRP A 310 -10.20 -13.39 -17.64
N ALA A 311 -10.03 -12.11 -17.95
CA ALA A 311 -10.95 -11.36 -18.81
C ALA A 311 -11.06 -12.00 -20.20
N ALA A 312 -9.94 -12.40 -20.81
CA ALA A 312 -9.93 -13.11 -22.08
C ALA A 312 -10.65 -14.47 -22.01
N ARG A 313 -10.49 -15.22 -20.90
CA ARG A 313 -11.21 -16.47 -20.66
C ARG A 313 -12.71 -16.25 -20.54
N MET A 314 -13.15 -15.19 -19.88
CA MET A 314 -14.56 -14.85 -19.75
C MET A 314 -15.19 -14.41 -21.08
N ALA A 315 -14.47 -13.63 -21.89
CA ALA A 315 -14.93 -13.24 -23.22
C ALA A 315 -15.22 -14.45 -24.11
N ARG A 316 -14.34 -15.47 -24.10
CA ARG A 316 -14.52 -16.73 -24.85
C ARG A 316 -15.69 -17.61 -24.38
N ARG A 317 -16.22 -17.37 -23.18
CA ARG A 317 -17.35 -18.13 -22.62
C ARG A 317 -18.70 -17.48 -22.90
N SER A 318 -18.69 -16.20 -23.24
CA SER A 318 -19.89 -15.40 -23.50
C SER A 318 -20.20 -15.24 -24.99
N GLY A 319 -19.29 -15.65 -25.87
CA GLY A 319 -19.49 -15.78 -27.31
C GLY A 319 -19.58 -17.24 -27.70
#